data_AF-A0A973N620-F1
#
_entry.id   AF-A0A973N620-F1
#
_cell.length_a   1.000
_cell.length_b   1.000
_cell.length_c   1.000
_cell.angle_alpha   90.00
_cell.angle_beta   90.00
_cell.angle_gamma   90.00
#
_symmetry.space_group_name_H-M   'P 1'
#
loop_
_entity.id
_entity.type
_entity.pdbx_description
1 polymer ?
#
loop_
_entity_poly.entity_id
_entity_poly.type
_entity_poly.pdbx_seq_one_letter_code
_entity_poly.pdbx_strand_id
1 'polypeptide(L)'
;MQREMSHRTAAIFAAALALPVALAATVRAADEPTGNPMQAQIDHGKSTYAEKCSHCHGPNLMNSGTITPDLRVFPDDKARFVTTVKNGKNNKMPPWGDILSDDQIGDLWAFISSRRKP
;
A
#
# COMPACT_ATOMS: atom_id res chain seq x y z
N MET A 1 -7.76 -72.24 -26.75
CA MET A 1 -6.48 -71.50 -26.64
C MET A 1 -6.44 -70.86 -25.25
N GLN A 2 -5.89 -71.60 -24.28
CA GLN A 2 -4.83 -71.16 -23.34
C GLN A 2 -5.28 -70.09 -22.34
N ARG A 3 -5.54 -70.51 -21.09
CA ARG A 3 -4.69 -70.32 -19.88
C ARG A 3 -5.13 -69.02 -19.17
N GLU A 4 -5.43 -68.91 -17.88
CA GLU A 4 -4.73 -69.30 -16.66
C GLU A 4 -5.70 -69.15 -15.47
N MET A 5 -5.79 -70.16 -14.60
CA MET A 5 -5.27 -70.15 -13.22
C MET A 5 -6.15 -69.41 -12.19
N SER A 6 -6.84 -70.25 -11.40
CA SER A 6 -7.12 -70.05 -9.98
C SER A 6 -5.97 -69.33 -9.29
N HIS A 7 -6.29 -68.32 -8.46
CA HIS A 7 -5.61 -67.81 -7.26
C HIS A 7 -6.15 -66.38 -7.04
N ARG A 8 -6.37 -65.81 -5.86
CA ARG A 8 -6.31 -66.20 -4.46
C ARG A 8 -6.82 -64.94 -3.73
N THR A 9 -7.51 -65.16 -2.60
CA THR A 9 -7.49 -64.29 -1.42
C THR A 9 -8.02 -62.84 -1.45
N ALA A 10 -8.78 -62.58 -0.39
CA ALA A 10 -8.80 -61.38 0.42
C ALA A 10 -9.69 -60.24 -0.04
N ALA A 11 -10.89 -60.26 0.54
CA ALA A 11 -11.57 -59.06 1.00
C ALA A 11 -10.58 -58.04 1.58
N ILE A 12 -10.61 -56.82 1.07
CA ILE A 12 -10.11 -55.65 1.78
C ILE A 12 -11.24 -54.63 1.77
N PHE A 13 -11.84 -54.49 2.95
CA PHE A 13 -12.70 -53.40 3.36
C PHE A 13 -11.99 -52.07 3.09
N ALA A 14 -12.67 -51.14 2.41
CA ALA A 14 -12.41 -49.73 2.59
C ALA A 14 -13.76 -49.03 2.61
N ALA A 15 -14.25 -48.84 3.82
CA ALA A 15 -15.51 -48.19 4.13
C ALA A 15 -15.55 -46.77 3.54
N ALA A 16 -16.66 -46.47 2.88
CA ALA A 16 -17.06 -45.12 2.59
C ALA A 16 -17.27 -44.36 3.92
N LEU A 17 -16.40 -43.39 4.20
CA LEU A 17 -16.67 -42.31 5.14
C LEU A 17 -16.32 -41.00 4.43
N ALA A 18 -17.32 -40.44 3.76
CA ALA A 18 -17.31 -39.04 3.40
C ALA A 18 -17.26 -38.22 4.70
N LEU A 19 -16.14 -37.52 4.94
CA LEU A 19 -16.10 -36.41 5.88
C LEU A 19 -16.33 -35.12 5.09
N PRO A 20 -17.48 -34.45 5.20
CA PRO A 20 -17.56 -33.04 4.88
C PRO A 20 -17.20 -32.28 6.16
N VAL A 21 -15.99 -31.74 6.25
CA VAL A 21 -15.72 -30.64 7.17
C VAL A 21 -15.28 -29.45 6.33
N ALA A 22 -16.27 -28.72 5.84
CA ALA A 22 -16.08 -27.34 5.45
C ALA A 22 -15.80 -26.53 6.72
N LEU A 23 -14.54 -26.12 6.91
CA LEU A 23 -14.19 -25.07 7.87
C LEU A 23 -13.62 -23.88 7.11
N ALA A 24 -14.53 -23.14 6.49
CA ALA A 24 -14.30 -21.75 6.15
C ALA A 24 -14.30 -20.94 7.45
N ALA A 25 -13.12 -20.53 7.95
CA ALA A 25 -12.93 -19.36 8.80
C ALA A 25 -11.47 -19.22 9.24
N THR A 26 -10.66 -18.51 8.46
CA THR A 26 -9.80 -17.45 8.98
C THR A 26 -9.63 -16.42 7.86
N VAL A 27 -10.62 -15.54 7.71
CA VAL A 27 -10.31 -14.19 7.23
C VAL A 27 -9.19 -13.70 8.14
N ARG A 28 -8.00 -13.47 7.56
CA ARG A 28 -6.90 -12.80 8.24
C ARG A 28 -7.51 -11.56 8.90
N ALA A 29 -7.33 -11.47 10.22
CA ALA A 29 -7.74 -10.35 11.04
C ALA A 29 -7.75 -9.06 10.23
N ALA A 30 -8.94 -8.46 10.10
CA ALA A 30 -9.02 -7.06 9.75
C ALA A 30 -8.08 -6.34 10.72
N ASP A 31 -7.18 -5.58 10.12
CA ASP A 31 -6.21 -4.68 10.74
C ASP A 31 -6.78 -4.05 12.02
N GLU A 32 -6.22 -4.43 13.17
CA GLU A 32 -6.54 -3.83 14.46
C GLU A 32 -5.88 -2.44 14.52
N PRO A 33 -6.62 -1.32 14.63
CA PRO A 33 -6.01 -0.01 14.78
C PRO A 33 -5.62 0.20 16.25
N THR A 34 -4.67 -0.59 16.75
CA THR A 34 -3.83 -0.20 17.89
C THR A 34 -2.71 0.75 17.46
N GLY A 35 -2.65 1.10 16.17
CA GLY A 35 -1.67 2.00 15.59
C GLY A 35 -1.92 3.47 15.95
N ASN A 36 -0.84 4.18 16.25
CA ASN A 36 -0.83 5.64 16.38
C ASN A 36 -1.52 6.29 15.15
N PRO A 37 -2.63 7.04 15.31
CA PRO A 37 -3.33 7.66 14.18
C PRO A 37 -2.43 8.55 13.30
N MET A 38 -1.44 9.22 13.91
CA MET A 38 -0.42 9.98 13.17
C MET A 38 0.43 9.08 12.27
N GLN A 39 0.80 7.89 12.75
CA GLN A 39 1.60 6.95 11.97
C GLN A 39 0.83 6.43 10.76
N ALA A 40 -0.45 6.07 10.95
CA ALA A 40 -1.32 5.70 9.84
C ALA A 40 -1.38 6.82 8.79
N GLN A 41 -1.55 8.07 9.24
CA GLN A 41 -1.55 9.24 8.36
C GLN A 41 -0.27 9.38 7.54
N ILE A 42 0.89 9.22 8.20
CA ILE A 42 2.21 9.26 7.54
C ILE A 42 2.33 8.13 6.51
N ASP A 43 1.83 6.94 6.82
CA ASP A 43 1.92 5.78 5.93
C ASP A 43 1.02 5.92 4.70
N HIS A 44 -0.20 6.44 4.86
CA HIS A 44 -1.08 6.82 3.74
C HIS A 44 -0.43 7.89 2.85
N GLY A 45 0.16 8.91 3.48
CA GLY A 45 0.90 9.96 2.77
C GLY A 45 2.09 9.42 2.00
N LYS A 46 2.85 8.50 2.60
CA LYS A 46 3.97 7.82 1.96
C LYS A 46 3.54 7.01 0.74
N SER A 47 2.42 6.28 0.83
CA SER A 47 1.88 5.50 -0.32
C SER A 47 1.47 6.43 -1.46
N THR A 48 0.69 7.45 -1.15
CA THR A 48 0.24 8.45 -2.14
C THR A 48 1.43 9.15 -2.80
N TYR A 49 2.43 9.53 -2.01
CA TYR A 49 3.67 10.13 -2.51
C TYR A 49 4.41 9.18 -3.46
N ALA A 50 4.55 7.91 -3.09
CA ALA A 50 5.23 6.91 -3.89
C ALA A 50 4.57 6.75 -5.27
N GLU A 51 3.24 6.72 -5.30
CA GLU A 51 2.47 6.51 -6.54
C GLU A 51 2.43 7.75 -7.44
N LYS A 52 2.31 8.96 -6.86
CA LYS A 52 1.95 10.17 -7.63
C LYS A 52 3.07 11.19 -7.73
N CYS A 53 3.96 11.25 -6.74
CA CYS A 53 4.91 12.36 -6.60
C CYS A 53 6.38 11.94 -6.80
N SER A 54 6.70 10.70 -6.45
CA SER A 54 8.08 10.19 -6.38
C SER A 54 8.81 10.19 -7.73
N HIS A 55 8.09 10.11 -8.84
CA HIS A 55 8.67 10.14 -10.18
C HIS A 55 9.45 11.44 -10.44
N CYS A 56 8.96 12.56 -9.92
CA CYS A 56 9.57 13.88 -10.12
C CYS A 56 10.35 14.35 -8.89
N HIS A 57 9.89 14.03 -7.69
CA HIS A 57 10.48 14.47 -6.42
C HIS A 57 11.44 13.44 -5.79
N GLY A 58 11.63 12.31 -6.48
CA GLY A 58 12.49 11.22 -6.06
C GLY A 58 11.90 10.36 -4.93
N PRO A 59 12.47 9.18 -4.68
CA PRO A 59 12.04 8.32 -3.58
C PRO A 59 12.31 8.99 -2.23
N ASN A 60 11.44 8.78 -1.25
CA ASN A 60 11.60 9.27 0.12
C ASN A 60 11.88 10.78 0.22
N LEU A 61 11.27 11.60 -0.65
CA LEU A 61 11.42 13.06 -0.71
C LEU A 61 12.81 13.55 -1.16
N MET A 62 13.69 12.64 -1.58
CA MET A 62 15.08 12.95 -1.89
C MET A 62 15.23 13.26 -3.38
N ASN A 63 15.62 14.49 -3.70
CA ASN A 63 16.06 14.86 -5.04
C ASN A 63 17.35 15.68 -4.98
N SER A 64 18.15 15.65 -6.04
CA SER A 64 19.39 16.44 -6.15
C SER A 64 19.15 17.95 -6.31
N GLY A 65 17.89 18.38 -6.51
CA GLY A 65 17.53 19.79 -6.65
C GLY A 65 17.59 20.32 -8.08
N THR A 66 18.00 19.52 -9.06
CA THR A 66 18.18 19.99 -10.46
C THR A 66 16.88 20.15 -11.23
N ILE A 67 15.91 19.24 -11.04
CA ILE A 67 14.61 19.26 -11.75
C ILE A 67 13.49 19.71 -10.80
N THR A 68 13.48 19.20 -9.57
CA THR A 68 12.55 19.59 -8.50
C THR A 68 13.32 19.73 -7.18
N PRO A 69 12.82 20.54 -6.22
CA PRO A 69 13.49 20.70 -4.94
C PRO A 69 13.52 19.37 -4.15
N ASP A 70 14.56 19.21 -3.32
CA ASP A 70 14.55 18.23 -2.23
C ASP A 70 13.45 18.63 -1.25
N LEU A 71 12.41 17.81 -1.11
CA LEU A 71 11.26 18.16 -0.30
C LEU A 71 11.55 18.06 1.20
N ARG A 72 12.68 17.46 1.61
CA ARG A 72 13.09 17.40 3.03
C ARG A 72 13.51 18.76 3.58
N VAL A 73 13.83 19.73 2.72
CA VAL A 73 14.12 21.11 3.10
C VAL A 73 12.95 22.06 2.85
N PHE A 74 11.78 21.52 2.50
CA PHE A 74 10.58 22.34 2.34
C PHE A 74 10.22 23.00 3.69
N PRO A 75 9.98 24.32 3.73
CA PRO A 75 9.67 25.04 4.96
C PRO A 75 8.44 24.49 5.69
N ASP A 76 8.33 24.77 6.99
CA ASP A 76 7.12 24.44 7.77
C ASP A 76 5.96 25.38 7.45
N ASP A 77 5.50 25.34 6.20
CA ASP A 77 4.46 26.19 5.65
C ASP A 77 3.39 25.32 4.96
N LYS A 78 2.46 24.81 5.77
CA LYS A 78 1.37 23.94 5.31
C LYS A 78 0.47 24.65 4.31
N ALA A 79 0.20 25.94 4.50
CA ALA A 79 -0.67 26.70 3.60
C ALA A 79 -0.07 26.75 2.19
N ARG A 80 1.21 27.13 2.08
CA ARG A 80 1.93 27.12 0.81
C ARG A 80 1.98 25.72 0.19
N PHE A 81 2.20 24.69 1.00
CA PHE A 81 2.18 23.31 0.51
C PHE A 81 0.83 22.96 -0.14
N VAL A 82 -0.27 23.17 0.59
CA VAL A 82 -1.62 22.85 0.11
C VAL A 82 -1.94 23.63 -1.17
N THR A 83 -1.68 24.94 -1.20
CA THR A 83 -1.88 25.76 -2.40
C THR A 83 -1.07 25.26 -3.59
N THR A 84 0.20 24.88 -3.37
CA THR A 84 1.09 24.38 -4.42
C THR A 84 0.64 23.03 -4.96
N VAL A 85 0.20 22.11 -4.09
CA VAL A 85 -0.28 20.79 -4.51
C VAL A 85 -1.61 20.90 -5.24
N LYS A 86 -2.56 21.69 -4.72
CA LYS A 86 -3.88 21.87 -5.34
C LYS A 86 -3.77 22.53 -6.72
N ASN A 87 -3.01 23.62 -6.82
CA ASN A 87 -2.98 24.47 -8.02
C ASN A 87 -1.82 24.15 -8.97
N GLY A 88 -0.89 23.28 -8.57
CA GLY A 88 0.35 23.07 -9.30
C GLY A 88 1.29 24.27 -9.21
N LYS A 89 2.40 24.24 -9.97
CA LYS A 89 3.41 25.31 -9.95
C LYS A 89 4.16 25.44 -11.27
N ASN A 90 4.22 26.67 -11.79
CA ASN A 90 5.06 27.09 -12.92
C ASN A 90 4.98 26.19 -14.17
N ASN A 91 3.82 25.57 -14.44
CA ASN A 91 3.64 24.58 -15.51
C ASN A 91 4.59 23.37 -15.48
N LYS A 92 5.28 23.14 -14.35
CA LYS A 92 6.22 22.03 -14.14
C LYS A 92 5.70 21.01 -13.13
N MET A 93 4.95 21.49 -12.13
CA MET A 93 4.23 20.64 -11.19
C MET A 93 2.74 20.66 -11.57
N PRO A 94 2.13 19.50 -11.88
CA PRO A 94 0.72 19.45 -12.25
C PRO A 94 -0.17 19.81 -11.05
N PRO A 95 -1.37 20.36 -11.28
CA PRO A 95 -2.38 20.54 -10.24
C PRO A 95 -2.98 19.19 -9.83
N TRP A 96 -3.18 18.99 -8.53
CA TRP A 96 -3.75 17.76 -7.97
C TRP A 96 -5.10 17.98 -7.30
N GLY A 97 -5.62 19.21 -7.26
CA GLY A 97 -6.84 19.56 -6.53
C GLY A 97 -8.10 18.80 -6.97
N ASP A 98 -8.15 18.36 -8.23
CA ASP A 98 -9.28 17.59 -8.77
C ASP A 98 -9.05 16.06 -8.72
N ILE A 99 -7.86 15.63 -8.27
CA ILE A 99 -7.42 14.23 -8.28
C ILE A 99 -7.29 13.68 -6.85
N LEU A 100 -6.78 14.50 -5.93
CA LEU A 100 -6.56 14.13 -4.54
C LEU A 100 -7.58 14.81 -3.65
N SER A 101 -8.12 14.06 -2.69
CA SER A 101 -8.95 14.64 -1.63
C SER A 101 -8.13 15.51 -0.68
N ASP A 102 -8.82 16.36 0.08
CA ASP A 102 -8.18 17.19 1.11
C ASP A 102 -7.48 16.35 2.18
N ASP A 103 -8.04 15.19 2.51
CA ASP A 103 -7.44 14.24 3.44
C ASP A 103 -6.14 13.66 2.86
N GLN A 104 -6.13 13.24 1.60
CA GLN A 104 -4.91 12.74 0.94
C GLN A 104 -3.81 13.80 0.87
N ILE A 105 -4.18 15.07 0.65
CA ILE A 105 -3.22 16.19 0.70
C ILE A 105 -2.74 16.41 2.14
N GLY A 106 -3.61 16.25 3.14
CA GLY A 106 -3.25 16.24 4.56
C GLY A 106 -2.24 15.14 4.90
N ASP A 107 -2.45 13.94 4.37
CA ASP A 107 -1.58 12.79 4.59
C ASP A 107 -0.20 12.99 3.94
N LEU A 108 -0.17 13.53 2.72
CA LEU A 108 1.07 13.95 2.07
C LEU A 108 1.85 14.95 2.92
N TRP A 109 1.15 15.93 3.53
CA TRP A 109 1.79 16.89 4.43
C TRP A 109 2.36 16.22 5.67
N ALA A 110 1.64 15.27 6.28
CA ALA A 110 2.12 14.50 7.43
C ALA A 110 3.40 13.74 7.09
N PHE A 111 3.43 13.06 5.94
CA PHE A 111 4.61 12.35 5.45
C PHE A 111 5.81 13.29 5.25
N ILE A 112 5.62 14.43 4.56
CA ILE A 112 6.70 15.40 4.32
C ILE A 112 7.24 15.96 5.63
N SER A 113 6.34 16.34 6.55
CA SER A 113 6.70 16.93 7.84
C SER A 113 7.52 15.95 8.69
N SER A 114 7.17 14.65 8.67
CA SER A 114 7.89 13.61 9.43
C SER A 114 9.35 13.36 8.97
N ARG A 115 9.75 13.91 7.81
CA ARG A 115 11.05 13.68 7.17
C ARG A 115 11.82 14.97 6.93
N ARG A 116 11.34 16.09 7.47
CA ARG A 116 11.97 17.40 7.33
C ARG A 116 13.35 17.39 8.01
N LYS A 117 14.35 17.92 7.32
CA LYS A 117 15.66 18.19 7.91
C LYS A 117 15.61 19.52 8.67
N PRO A 118 16.22 19.62 9.86
CA PRO A 118 16.36 20.89 10.56
C PRO A 118 17.20 21.89 9.76
#